data_AF-A0A662MAC4-F1
#
_entry.id   AF-A0A662MAC4-F1
#
_cell.length_a   1.000
_cell.length_b   1.000
_cell.length_c   1.000
_cell.angle_alpha   90.00
_cell.angle_beta   90.00
_cell.angle_gamma   90.00
#
_symmetry.space_group_name_H-M   'P 1'
#
loop_
_entity.id
_entity.type
_entity.pdbx_description
1 polymer ?
#
loop_
_entity_poly.entity_id
_entity_poly.type
_entity_poly.pdbx_seq_one_letter_code
_entity_poly.pdbx_strand_id
1 'polypeptide(L)'
;MRELTIISGKGGCGKTTIASSFASLARNHVIVDADVDAADMHILLQPEIRRKEVFHGLNIARKNDDLCINCGKCYENCRYGA
;
A
#
# COMPACT_ATOMS: atom_id res chain seq x y z
N MET A 1 -10.50 21.70 -10.28
CA MET A 1 -10.16 20.87 -9.10
C MET A 1 -8.66 21.04 -8.85
N ARG A 2 -8.19 21.11 -7.59
CA ARG A 2 -6.77 21.24 -7.27
C ARG A 2 -6.33 19.99 -6.52
N GLU A 3 -5.14 19.49 -6.85
CA GLU A 3 -4.55 18.28 -6.26
C GLU A 3 -3.19 18.62 -5.64
N LEU A 4 -2.89 18.00 -4.52
CA LEU A 4 -1.61 18.14 -3.82
C LEU A 4 -1.14 16.75 -3.40
N THR A 5 0.05 16.39 -3.85
CA THR A 5 0.68 15.10 -3.53
C THR A 5 1.93 15.33 -2.71
N ILE A 6 2.03 14.65 -1.56
CA ILE A 6 3.19 14.72 -0.66
C ILE A 6 3.99 13.44 -0.82
N ILE A 7 5.23 13.55 -1.33
CA ILE A 7 6.12 12.41 -1.58
C ILE A 7 7.46 12.58 -0.84
N SER A 8 8.11 11.47 -0.52
CA SER A 8 9.47 11.42 0.05
C SER A 8 10.08 10.04 -0.20
N GLY A 9 11.38 10.02 -0.50
CA GLY A 9 12.13 8.83 -0.86
C GLY A 9 12.58 7.93 0.31
N LYS A 10 12.26 8.27 1.56
CA LYS A 10 12.55 7.43 2.73
C LYS A 10 11.35 7.33 3.68
N GLY A 11 11.25 6.22 4.40
CA GLY A 11 10.33 6.04 5.52
C GLY A 11 10.70 6.96 6.69
N GLY A 12 9.72 7.42 7.47
CA GLY A 12 9.95 8.26 8.64
C GLY A 12 10.21 9.76 8.38
N CYS A 13 10.12 10.23 7.13
CA CYS A 13 10.33 11.66 6.80
C CYS A 13 9.13 12.57 7.12
N GLY A 14 8.12 12.11 7.86
CA GLY A 14 6.98 12.93 8.27
C GLY A 14 5.93 13.21 7.17
N LYS A 15 5.89 12.40 6.10
CA LYS A 15 4.89 12.53 5.01
C LYS A 15 3.45 12.57 5.56
N THR A 16 3.08 11.55 6.34
CA THR A 16 1.74 11.44 6.95
C THR A 16 1.45 12.61 7.88
N THR A 17 2.43 13.06 8.67
CA THR A 17 2.27 14.20 9.59
C THR A 17 1.94 15.49 8.83
N ILE A 18 2.64 15.76 7.72
CA ILE A 18 2.36 16.95 6.90
C ILE A 18 1.01 16.78 6.19
N ALA A 19 0.73 15.62 5.61
CA ALA A 19 -0.53 15.36 4.90
C ALA A 19 -1.76 15.52 5.82
N SER A 20 -1.72 14.94 7.02
CA SER A 20 -2.77 15.07 8.02
C SER A 20 -2.93 16.50 8.55
N SER A 21 -1.84 17.27 8.64
CA SER A 21 -1.92 18.69 8.99
C SER A 21 -2.67 19.51 7.95
N PHE A 22 -2.42 19.26 6.65
CA PHE A 22 -3.20 19.89 5.57
C PHE A 22 -4.66 19.45 5.59
N ALA A 23 -4.92 18.15 5.79
CA ALA A 23 -6.26 17.62 5.92
C ALA A 23 -7.06 18.29 7.04
N SER A 24 -6.47 18.48 8.22
CA SER A 24 -7.11 19.14 9.35
C SER A 24 -7.52 20.60 9.06
N LEU A 25 -6.76 21.30 8.21
CA LEU A 25 -7.01 22.69 7.85
C LEU A 25 -7.93 22.86 6.62
N ALA A 26 -7.99 21.86 5.74
CA ALA A 26 -8.75 21.94 4.51
C ALA A 26 -10.26 21.75 4.75
N ARG A 27 -11.09 22.52 4.03
CA ARG A 27 -12.55 22.31 3.99
C ARG A 27 -12.94 21.67 2.65
N ASN A 28 -13.97 20.83 2.65
CA ASN A 28 -14.51 20.17 1.44
C ASN A 28 -13.43 19.49 0.58
N HIS A 29 -12.68 18.58 1.18
CA HIS A 29 -11.54 17.93 0.53
C HIS A 29 -11.70 16.40 0.55
N VAL A 30 -10.91 15.74 -0.28
CA VAL A 30 -10.75 14.29 -0.30
C VAL A 30 -9.29 14.00 0.07
N ILE A 31 -9.09 13.02 0.94
CA ILE A 31 -7.74 12.58 1.34
C ILE A 31 -7.57 11.14 0.93
N VAL A 32 -6.39 10.82 0.42
CA VAL A 32 -5.99 9.48 0.04
C VAL A 32 -4.66 9.18 0.73
N ASP A 33 -4.62 8.12 1.51
CA ASP A 33 -3.37 7.54 2.00
C ASP A 33 -2.91 6.50 0.97
N ALA A 34 -1.85 6.83 0.23
CA ALA A 34 -1.33 6.03 -0.87
C ALA A 34 -0.09 5.21 -0.48
N ASP A 35 0.19 5.07 0.82
CA ASP A 35 1.24 4.17 1.30
C ASP A 35 0.74 2.72 1.23
N VAL A 36 1.33 1.92 0.33
CA VAL A 36 0.95 0.52 0.12
C VAL A 36 1.40 -0.38 1.29
N ASP A 37 2.52 -0.05 1.92
CA ASP A 37 3.16 -0.91 2.92
C ASP A 37 2.63 -0.59 4.34
N ALA A 38 2.37 0.68 4.63
CA ALA A 38 2.06 1.14 5.99
C ALA A 38 1.12 2.35 6.03
N ALA A 39 -0.04 2.27 5.38
CA ALA A 39 -1.09 3.29 5.51
C ALA A 39 -1.50 3.50 6.99
N ASP A 40 -1.23 4.68 7.54
CA ASP A 40 -1.32 5.01 8.96
C ASP A 40 -2.20 6.24 9.25
N MET A 41 -2.72 6.92 8.22
CA MET A 41 -3.46 8.16 8.39
C MET A 41 -4.80 7.98 9.13
N HIS A 42 -5.37 6.77 9.11
CA HIS A 42 -6.58 6.41 9.86
C HIS A 42 -6.41 6.56 11.39
N ILE A 43 -5.18 6.48 11.91
CA ILE A 43 -4.86 6.68 13.32
C ILE A 43 -5.12 8.14 13.72
N LEU A 44 -4.78 9.08 12.84
CA LEU A 44 -4.89 10.52 13.10
C LEU A 44 -6.29 11.07 12.83
N LEU A 45 -6.94 10.59 11.76
CA LEU A 45 -8.22 11.14 11.30
C LEU A 45 -9.45 10.43 11.88
N GLN A 46 -9.27 9.25 12.49
CA GLN A 46 -10.34 8.44 13.08
C GLN A 46 -11.60 8.36 12.20
N PRO A 47 -11.47 7.96 10.93
CA PRO A 47 -12.60 7.99 10.00
C PRO A 47 -13.63 6.92 10.35
N GLU A 48 -14.89 7.19 10.00
CA GLU A 48 -15.93 6.16 9.97
C GLU A 48 -15.78 5.31 8.71
N ILE A 49 -15.68 3.99 8.88
CA ILE A 49 -15.56 3.05 7.76
C ILE A 49 -16.95 2.88 7.12
N ARG A 50 -17.16 3.51 5.96
CA ARG A 50 -18.42 3.38 5.20
C ARG A 50 -18.47 2.17 4.27
N ARG A 51 -17.32 1.72 3.77
CA ARG A 51 -17.18 0.58 2.86
C ARG A 51 -15.83 -0.07 3.09
N LYS A 52 -15.78 -1.39 3.03
CA LYS A 52 -14.56 -2.18 3.07
C LYS A 52 -14.67 -3.31 2.07
N GLU A 53 -13.59 -3.57 1.36
CA GLU A 53 -13.51 -4.63 0.35
C GLU A 53 -12.26 -5.46 0.57
N VAL A 54 -12.29 -6.71 0.11
CA VAL A 54 -11.10 -7.55 0.10
C VAL A 54 -10.21 -7.05 -1.04
N PHE A 55 -8.98 -6.66 -0.70
CA PHE A 55 -7.97 -6.34 -1.71
C PHE A 55 -7.33 -7.64 -2.23
N HIS A 56 -7.43 -7.86 -3.53
CA HIS A 56 -6.71 -8.93 -4.22
C HIS A 56 -5.50 -8.31 -4.91
N GLY A 57 -4.30 -8.64 -4.40
CA GLY A 57 -3.04 -8.25 -5.03
C GLY A 57 -2.77 -9.00 -6.33
N LEU A 58 -1.51 -8.95 -6.78
CA LEU A 58 -1.08 -9.69 -7.97
C LEU A 58 -1.19 -11.21 -7.76
N ASN A 59 -1.35 -11.93 -8.87
CA ASN A 59 -1.30 -13.39 -8.86
C ASN A 59 0.06 -13.86 -8.32
N ILE A 60 0.02 -14.65 -7.25
CA ILE A 60 1.20 -15.27 -6.67
C ILE A 60 1.38 -16.63 -7.34
N ALA A 61 2.60 -16.89 -7.85
CA ALA A 61 2.95 -18.19 -8.38
C ALA A 61 2.80 -19.26 -7.29
N ARG A 62 2.10 -20.35 -7.61
CA ARG A 62 1.98 -21.53 -6.75
C ARG A 62 2.56 -22.74 -7.46
N LYS A 63 3.24 -23.61 -6.71
CA LYS A 63 3.65 -24.92 -7.19
C LYS A 63 2.38 -25.74 -7.47
N ASN A 64 2.31 -26.31 -8.67
CA ASN A 64 1.33 -27.34 -9.00
C ASN A 64 2.05 -28.69 -8.88
N ASP A 65 1.69 -29.50 -7.88
CA ASP A 65 2.37 -30.78 -7.62
C ASP A 65 2.16 -31.82 -8.72
N ASP A 66 1.05 -31.76 -9.46
CA ASP A 66 0.77 -32.68 -10.57
C ASP A 66 1.65 -32.38 -11.80
N LEU A 67 2.09 -31.14 -11.96
CA LEU A 67 2.94 -30.69 -13.08
C LEU A 67 4.42 -30.56 -12.71
N CYS A 68 4.75 -30.55 -11.41
CA CYS A 68 6.10 -30.27 -10.96
C CYS A 68 7.01 -31.49 -11.07
N ILE A 69 8.05 -31.35 -11.89
CA ILE A 69 9.11 -32.36 -12.04
C ILE A 69 10.31 -32.12 -11.09
N ASN A 70 10.15 -31.30 -10.06
CA ASN A 70 11.22 -30.90 -9.12
C ASN A 70 12.50 -30.36 -9.80
N CYS A 71 12.35 -29.61 -10.91
CA CYS A 71 13.48 -29.11 -11.69
C CYS A 71 14.24 -27.93 -11.07
N GLY A 72 13.76 -27.35 -9.95
CA GLY A 72 14.44 -26.26 -9.26
C GLY A 72 14.39 -24.87 -9.94
N LYS A 73 13.95 -24.77 -11.20
CA LYS A 73 13.90 -23.50 -11.96
C LYS A 73 13.10 -22.38 -11.27
N CYS A 74 12.12 -22.72 -10.45
CA CYS A 74 11.37 -21.73 -9.68
C CYS A 74 12.23 -20.99 -8.66
N TYR A 75 13.25 -21.63 -8.08
CA TYR A 75 14.19 -21.01 -7.15
C TYR A 75 15.10 -20.01 -7.87
N GLU A 76 15.65 -20.40 -9.03
CA GLU A 76 16.53 -19.55 -9.86
C GLU A 76 15.83 -18.26 -10.33
N ASN A 77 14.54 -18.36 -10.64
CA ASN A 77 13.74 -17.23 -11.14
C ASN A 77 13.04 -16.43 -10.03
N CYS A 78 13.20 -16.79 -8.75
CA CYS A 78 12.52 -16.11 -7.66
C CYS A 78 13.18 -14.77 -7.36
N ARG A 79 12.50 -13.67 -7.70
CA ARG A 79 12.94 -12.30 -7.40
C ARG A 79 13.07 -12.00 -5.90
N TYR A 80 12.45 -12.83 -5.05
CA TYR A 80 12.39 -12.63 -3.60
C TYR A 80 13.42 -13.46 -2.82
N GLY A 81 14.25 -14.27 -3.49
CA GLY A 81 15.23 -15.13 -2.82
C GLY A 81 14.57 -16.31 -2.10
N ALA A 82 14.13 -17.30 -2.90
CA ALA A 82 13.36 -18.47 -2.46
C ALA A 82 14.07 -19.35 -1.42
#